data_AF-A0A522CU14-F1
#
_entry.id   AF-A0A522CU14-F1
#
_cell.length_a   1.000
_cell.length_b   1.000
_cell.length_c   1.000
_cell.angle_alpha   90.00
_cell.angle_beta   90.00
_cell.angle_gamma   90.00
#
_symmetry.space_group_name_H-M   'P 1'
#
loop_
_entity.id
_entity.type
_entity.pdbx_description
1 polymer ?
#
loop_
_entity_poly.entity_id
_entity_poly.type
_entity_poly.pdbx_seq_one_letter_code
_entity_poly.pdbx_strand_id
1 'polypeptide(L)'
;MKKFLIVLTLIGLIATSGPLAALEMDPNLDMIYSGASFSALLKFDINDQLQAVYFSAKGDKWLEYEIIGNDYAGEGKGWVYKVQDGMGNQYTIKRPGLDSNITMSGGGGKPVTLVRKK
;
A
#
# COMPACT_ATOMS: atom_id res chain seq x y z
N MET A 1 -23.29 -46.97 1.55
CA MET A 1 -21.97 -46.41 1.90
C MET A 1 -21.62 -45.36 0.85
N LYS A 2 -21.53 -44.08 1.22
CA LYS A 2 -21.32 -42.96 0.31
C LYS A 2 -19.86 -42.91 -0.12
N LYS A 3 -19.58 -42.98 -1.42
CA LYS A 3 -18.24 -42.84 -2.00
C LYS A 3 -17.95 -41.33 -2.09
N PHE A 4 -16.97 -40.85 -1.34
CA PHE A 4 -16.44 -39.50 -1.50
C PHE A 4 -15.34 -39.54 -2.56
N LEU A 5 -15.58 -38.87 -3.67
CA LEU A 5 -14.59 -38.60 -4.71
C LEU A 5 -14.08 -37.18 -4.45
N ILE A 6 -12.85 -37.03 -3.97
CA ILE A 6 -12.18 -35.73 -3.89
C ILE A 6 -11.39 -35.60 -5.19
N VAL A 7 -11.88 -34.75 -6.08
CA VAL A 7 -11.13 -34.25 -7.23
C VAL A 7 -10.18 -33.18 -6.71
N LEU A 8 -8.89 -33.53 -6.58
CA LEU A 8 -7.83 -32.54 -6.41
C LEU A 8 -7.56 -31.90 -7.77
N THR A 9 -8.21 -30.77 -8.02
CA THR A 9 -7.86 -29.87 -9.12
C THR A 9 -6.47 -29.31 -8.89
N LEU A 10 -5.53 -29.80 -9.69
CA LEU A 10 -4.20 -29.26 -9.87
C LEU A 10 -4.30 -27.92 -10.60
N ILE A 11 -4.13 -26.81 -9.89
CA ILE A 11 -3.86 -25.48 -10.43
C ILE A 11 -2.58 -25.06 -9.68
N GLY A 12 -1.39 -25.17 -10.24
CA GLY A 12 -0.97 -24.43 -11.42
C GLY A 12 -0.60 -23.01 -11.00
N LEU A 13 0.58 -22.80 -10.40
CA LEU A 13 1.24 -21.50 -10.47
C LEU A 13 2.74 -21.67 -10.54
N ILE A 14 3.23 -21.49 -11.76
CA ILE A 14 4.63 -21.38 -12.11
C ILE A 14 5.15 -20.12 -11.43
N ALA A 15 6.04 -20.26 -10.45
CA ALA A 15 6.86 -19.16 -9.97
C ALA A 15 7.89 -18.81 -11.06
N THR A 16 7.46 -18.06 -12.07
CA THR A 16 8.38 -17.34 -12.94
C THR A 16 8.79 -16.09 -12.19
N SER A 17 9.94 -16.15 -11.53
CA SER A 17 10.66 -14.96 -11.10
C SER A 17 11.07 -14.18 -12.35
N GLY A 18 10.16 -13.35 -12.87
CA GLY A 18 10.48 -12.34 -13.86
C GLY A 18 11.45 -11.32 -13.23
N PRO A 19 12.34 -10.71 -14.04
CA PRO A 19 13.08 -9.56 -13.55
C PRO A 19 12.06 -8.52 -13.09
N LEU A 20 12.30 -7.95 -11.91
CA LEU A 20 11.56 -6.82 -11.36
C LEU A 20 11.55 -5.74 -12.45
N ALA A 21 10.49 -5.68 -13.26
CA ALA A 21 10.34 -4.63 -14.24
C ALA A 21 10.43 -3.33 -13.45
N ALA A 22 11.36 -2.45 -13.83
CA ALA A 22 11.47 -1.14 -13.21
C ALA A 22 10.07 -0.55 -13.21
N LEU A 23 9.49 -0.40 -12.01
CA LEU A 23 8.13 0.05 -11.84
C LEU A 23 8.09 1.46 -12.42
N GLU A 24 7.54 1.60 -13.63
CA GLU A 24 7.47 2.90 -14.30
C GLU A 24 6.67 3.83 -13.39
N MET A 25 7.34 4.90 -12.93
CA MET A 25 6.72 5.87 -12.03
C MET A 25 6.00 6.92 -12.88
N ASP A 26 4.69 7.06 -12.72
CA ASP A 26 3.95 8.18 -13.31
C ASP A 26 3.89 9.31 -12.27
N PRO A 27 4.63 10.42 -12.45
CA PRO A 27 4.71 11.48 -11.44
C PRO A 27 3.38 12.19 -11.16
N ASN A 28 2.36 12.02 -12.01
CA ASN A 28 1.02 12.59 -11.77
C ASN A 28 0.19 11.71 -10.82
N LEU A 29 0.48 10.41 -10.78
CA LEU A 29 -0.28 9.39 -10.07
C LEU A 29 0.50 8.79 -8.90
N ASP A 30 1.83 8.84 -8.96
CA ASP A 30 2.75 8.24 -8.01
C ASP A 30 3.28 9.31 -7.06
N MET A 31 2.86 9.23 -5.80
CA MET A 31 3.17 10.21 -4.77
C MET A 31 4.13 9.65 -3.75
N ILE A 32 5.33 10.21 -3.71
CA ILE A 32 6.35 9.86 -2.72
C ILE A 32 6.22 10.76 -1.51
N TYR A 33 6.23 10.16 -0.33
CA TYR A 33 6.25 10.83 0.96
C TYR A 33 7.48 10.37 1.75
N SER A 34 8.09 11.26 2.52
CA SER A 34 9.24 10.91 3.37
C SER A 34 9.09 11.47 4.77
N GLY A 35 9.49 10.67 5.75
CA GLY A 35 9.69 11.08 7.13
C GLY A 35 11.13 10.85 7.57
N ALA A 36 11.38 10.97 8.88
CA ALA A 36 12.71 10.80 9.45
C ALA A 36 13.25 9.36 9.33
N SER A 37 12.37 8.36 9.41
CA SER A 37 12.76 6.95 9.51
C SER A 37 12.40 6.10 8.29
N PHE A 38 11.42 6.53 7.49
CA PHE A 38 10.95 5.77 6.34
C PHE A 38 10.25 6.67 5.32
N SER A 39 10.05 6.11 4.13
CA SER A 39 9.32 6.72 3.02
C SER A 39 8.12 5.86 2.62
N ALA A 40 7.13 6.50 2.01
CA ALA A 40 5.97 5.86 1.42
C ALA A 40 5.83 6.27 -0.04
N LEU A 41 5.37 5.35 -0.88
CA LEU A 41 4.97 5.61 -2.25
C LEU A 41 3.51 5.16 -2.36
N LEU A 42 2.63 6.10 -2.70
CA LEU A 42 1.22 5.84 -2.95
C LEU A 42 0.98 5.98 -4.45
N LYS A 43 0.41 4.94 -5.08
CA LYS A 43 0.05 4.96 -6.50
C LYS A 43 -1.46 5.15 -6.64
N PHE A 44 -1.87 6.15 -7.38
CA PHE A 44 -3.27 6.44 -7.65
C PHE A 44 -3.64 6.13 -9.10
N ASP A 45 -4.93 5.98 -9.38
CA ASP A 45 -5.45 6.05 -10.75
C ASP A 45 -5.86 7.48 -11.11
N ILE A 46 -6.31 7.67 -12.35
CA ILE A 46 -6.79 8.98 -12.86
C ILE A 46 -8.03 9.52 -12.12
N ASN A 47 -8.66 8.73 -11.25
CA ASN A 47 -9.83 9.09 -10.46
C ASN A 47 -9.47 9.28 -8.96
N ASP A 48 -8.18 9.46 -8.64
CA ASP A 48 -7.64 9.59 -7.29
C ASP A 48 -7.88 8.38 -6.37
N GLN A 49 -8.14 7.20 -6.94
CA GLN A 49 -8.29 5.95 -6.21
C GLN A 49 -6.93 5.29 -5.98
N LEU A 50 -6.64 4.92 -4.73
CA LEU A 50 -5.38 4.30 -4.35
C LEU A 50 -5.32 2.86 -4.90
N GLN A 51 -4.32 2.59 -5.75
CA GLN A 51 -4.09 1.30 -6.40
C GLN A 51 -3.02 0.48 -5.69
N ALA A 52 -1.95 1.12 -5.21
CA ALA A 52 -0.85 0.42 -4.55
C ALA A 52 -0.17 1.29 -3.48
N VAL A 53 0.39 0.63 -2.47
CA VAL A 53 1.12 1.26 -1.37
C VAL A 53 2.45 0.55 -1.18
N TYR A 54 3.52 1.32 -1.15
CA TYR A 54 4.85 0.81 -0.85
C TYR A 54 5.47 1.58 0.31
N PHE A 55 6.15 0.89 1.21
CA PHE A 55 6.99 1.51 2.25
C PHE A 55 8.46 1.11 2.10
N SER A 56 9.35 2.03 2.45
CA SER A 56 10.79 1.80 2.45
C SER A 56 11.44 2.40 3.69
N ALA A 57 12.18 1.58 4.44
CA ALA A 57 13.08 2.07 5.48
C ALA A 57 14.31 2.69 4.80
N LYS A 58 14.49 4.01 4.94
CA LYS A 58 15.63 4.77 4.42
C LYS A 58 15.93 4.64 2.91
N GLY A 59 14.97 4.19 2.09
CA GLY A 59 15.09 4.20 0.63
C GLY A 59 15.81 2.99 0.02
N ASP A 60 16.18 1.98 0.81
CA ASP A 60 16.91 0.80 0.30
C ASP A 60 16.01 -0.12 -0.53
N LYS A 61 14.93 -0.63 0.08
CA LYS A 61 13.98 -1.54 -0.57
C LYS A 61 12.56 -1.05 -0.37
N TRP A 62 11.79 -1.05 -1.45
CA TRP A 62 10.34 -0.81 -1.40
C TRP A 62 9.62 -2.14 -1.21
N LEU A 63 8.77 -2.19 -0.19
CA LEU A 63 7.91 -3.34 0.11
C LEU A 63 6.47 -2.94 -0.14
N GLU A 64 5.74 -3.76 -0.88
CA GLU A 64 4.33 -3.56 -1.16
C GLU A 64 3.48 -3.97 0.05
N TYR A 65 2.42 -3.20 0.30
CA TYR A 65 1.45 -3.44 1.35
C TYR A 65 0.07 -3.62 0.72
N GLU A 66 -0.64 -4.65 1.16
CA GLU A 66 -1.99 -4.95 0.68
C GLU A 66 -2.98 -3.91 1.20
N ILE A 67 -3.82 -3.37 0.32
CA ILE A 67 -4.92 -2.49 0.71
C ILE A 67 -6.10 -3.37 1.14
N ILE A 68 -6.36 -3.42 2.44
CA ILE A 68 -7.43 -4.24 3.04
C ILE A 68 -8.70 -3.45 3.37
N GLY A 69 -8.67 -2.13 3.14
CA GLY A 69 -9.86 -1.29 3.27
C GLY A 69 -9.57 0.18 3.05
N ASN A 70 -10.62 0.92 2.71
CA ASN A 70 -10.60 2.36 2.52
C ASN A 70 -11.91 2.96 3.03
N ASP A 71 -11.83 4.17 3.58
CA ASP A 71 -12.97 4.92 4.10
C ASP A 71 -12.78 6.40 3.77
N TYR A 72 -13.87 7.08 3.40
CA TYR A 72 -13.86 8.51 3.12
C TYR A 72 -14.42 9.27 4.32
N ALA A 73 -13.55 10.01 5.02
CA ALA A 73 -13.88 10.68 6.27
C ALA A 73 -14.57 12.05 6.08
N GLY A 74 -14.86 12.44 4.84
CA GLY A 74 -15.51 13.70 4.48
C GLY A 74 -14.56 14.79 3.99
N GLU A 75 -15.15 15.88 3.53
CA GLU A 75 -14.45 17.05 3.01
C GLU A 75 -13.52 17.65 4.08
N GLY A 76 -12.29 18.00 3.69
CA GLY A 76 -11.24 18.50 4.59
C GLY A 76 -10.55 17.44 5.47
N LYS A 77 -11.13 16.23 5.63
CA LYS A 77 -10.50 15.10 6.33
C LYS A 77 -9.94 14.03 5.39
N GLY A 78 -10.50 13.95 4.18
CA GLY A 78 -10.00 13.12 3.09
C GLY A 78 -10.18 11.62 3.32
N TRP A 79 -9.23 10.84 2.83
CA TRP A 79 -9.29 9.38 2.82
C TRP A 79 -8.50 8.75 3.99
N VAL A 80 -9.00 7.61 4.44
CA VAL A 80 -8.34 6.72 5.39
C VAL A 80 -8.18 5.35 4.74
N TYR A 81 -6.95 4.89 4.59
CA TYR A 81 -6.63 3.58 4.03
C TYR A 81 -6.11 2.65 5.12
N LYS A 82 -6.57 1.41 5.13
CA LYS A 82 -6.03 0.32 5.93
C LYS A 82 -5.18 -0.56 5.04
N VAL A 83 -3.94 -0.78 5.45
CA VAL A 83 -2.98 -1.59 4.70
C VAL A 83 -2.35 -2.64 5.59
N GLN A 84 -1.88 -3.73 4.99
CA GLN A 84 -1.30 -4.87 5.70
C GLN A 84 0.04 -5.29 5.08
N ASP A 85 1.03 -5.63 5.90
CA ASP A 85 2.27 -6.23 5.42
C ASP A 85 2.14 -7.75 5.22
N GLY A 86 3.17 -8.36 4.63
CA GLY A 86 3.24 -9.82 4.44
C GLY A 86 3.32 -10.63 5.73
N MET A 87 3.43 -9.99 6.90
CA MET A 87 3.40 -10.62 8.22
C MET A 87 2.03 -10.47 8.92
N GLY A 88 1.07 -9.79 8.30
CA GLY A 88 -0.26 -9.55 8.85
C GLY A 88 -0.38 -8.31 9.74
N ASN A 89 0.69 -7.51 9.90
CA ASN A 89 0.59 -6.28 10.67
C ASN A 89 -0.19 -5.23 9.88
N GLN A 90 -1.15 -4.60 10.56
CA GLN A 90 -2.02 -3.60 9.95
C GLN A 90 -1.57 -2.18 10.29
N TYR A 91 -1.69 -1.32 9.30
CA TYR A 91 -1.37 0.10 9.37
C TYR A 91 -2.51 0.91 8.76
N THR A 92 -2.64 2.15 9.22
CA THR A 92 -3.60 3.12 8.72
C THR A 92 -2.86 4.30 8.12
N ILE A 93 -3.26 4.72 6.93
CA ILE A 93 -2.77 5.91 6.23
C ILE A 93 -3.92 6.92 6.15
N LYS A 94 -3.74 8.10 6.71
CA LYS A 94 -4.67 9.23 6.59
C LYS A 94 -4.13 10.21 5.55
N ARG A 95 -4.93 10.51 4.52
CA ARG A 95 -4.62 11.42 3.43
C ARG A 95 -5.71 12.51 3.34
N PRO A 96 -5.50 13.70 3.92
CA PRO A 96 -6.47 14.79 3.89
C PRO A 96 -6.78 15.33 2.48
N GLY A 97 -5.83 15.23 1.56
CA GLY A 97 -5.96 15.65 0.17
C GLY A 97 -4.80 15.15 -0.68
N LEU A 98 -4.92 15.28 -2.00
CA LEU A 98 -3.94 14.78 -2.97
C LEU A 98 -2.55 15.43 -2.78
N ASP A 99 -2.50 16.74 -2.52
CA ASP A 99 -1.27 17.50 -2.26
C ASP A 99 -0.89 17.64 -0.78
N SER A 100 -1.59 16.94 0.11
CA SER A 100 -1.38 17.04 1.55
C SER A 100 -0.34 16.03 2.05
N ASN A 101 0.27 16.33 3.20
CA ASN A 101 1.03 15.33 3.94
C ASN A 101 0.13 14.17 4.38
N ILE A 102 0.72 13.00 4.56
CA ILE A 102 0.00 11.83 5.08
C ILE A 102 0.42 11.53 6.51
N THR A 103 -0.49 10.94 7.29
CA THR A 103 -0.18 10.40 8.62
C THR A 103 -0.34 8.90 8.59
N MET A 104 0.67 8.18 9.05
CA MET A 104 0.64 6.72 9.19
C MET A 104 0.62 6.32 10.66
N SER A 105 -0.19 5.32 11.02
CA SER A 105 -0.28 4.77 12.38
C SER A 105 -0.51 3.26 12.34
N GLY A 106 0.19 2.48 13.17
CA GLY A 106 0.06 1.02 13.25
C GLY A 106 1.23 0.37 13.99
N GLY A 107 1.12 -0.91 14.35
CA GLY A 107 2.23 -1.68 14.96
C GLY A 107 2.63 -1.27 16.40
N GLY A 108 1.73 -0.66 17.18
CA GLY A 108 2.02 -0.23 18.56
C GLY A 108 2.84 1.05 18.71
N GLY A 109 3.22 1.70 17.59
CA GLY A 109 3.99 2.95 17.59
C GLY A 109 3.13 4.22 17.62
N LYS A 110 3.78 5.37 17.87
CA LYS A 110 3.15 6.69 17.70
C LYS A 110 2.90 6.97 16.22
N PRO A 111 1.82 7.68 15.86
CA PRO A 111 1.60 8.12 14.48
C PRO A 111 2.78 8.94 13.95
N VAL A 112 3.14 8.71 12.68
CA VAL A 112 4.22 9.42 11.99
C VAL A 112 3.63 10.22 10.84
N THR A 113 4.02 11.48 10.72
CA THR A 113 3.66 12.31 9.56
C THR A 113 4.75 12.23 8.51
N LEU A 114 4.37 11.96 7.26
CA LEU A 114 5.26 11.91 6.11
C LEU A 114 4.94 13.09 5.20
N VAL A 115 5.99 13.77 4.76
CA VAL A 115 5.89 14.97 3.94
C VAL A 115 5.98 14.59 2.46
N ARG A 116 5.09 15.12 1.63
CA ARG A 116 5.12 14.86 0.19
C ARG A 116 6.42 15.41 -0.41
N LYS A 117 7.12 14.58 -1.17
CA LYS A 117 8.25 14.99 -2.00
C LYS A 117 7.70 15.67 -3.25
N LYS A 118 8.19 16.88 -3.50
CA LYS A 118 7.91 17.63 -4.73
C LYS A 118 8.83 17.14 -5.84
#